data_AF-A0A928V210-F1
#
_entry.id   AF-A0A928V210-F1
#
_cell.length_a   1.000
_cell.length_b   1.000
_cell.length_c   1.000
_cell.angle_alpha   90.00
_cell.angle_beta   90.00
_cell.angle_gamma   90.00
#
_symmetry.space_group_name_H-M   'P 1'
#
loop_
_entity.id
_entity.type
_entity.pdbx_description
1 polymer ?
#
loop_
_entity_poly.entity_id
_entity_poly.type
_entity_poly.pdbx_seq_one_letter_code
_entity_poly.pdbx_strand_id
1 'polypeptide(L)'
;MGRLWKTESGFPLLDMLRDIPTLIPDAYNGDNLPESVRSTLIYFGISILWRANVWPKDEIGNYRSSLGVYQKNFEDFLLGVDNLKNVKVIIEINPSGQNRVHKLISLPRVRKIKNSRQHDFFILGLHFYFIIGGTNEIYNNCFKHSNSKLMLFFTDSKNKLLAIADIIQNRVIPRGNLRKDYPHISSQKK
;
A
#
# COMPACT_ATOMS: atom_id res chain seq x y z
N MET A 1 9.52 4.05 13.24
CA MET A 1 8.21 4.50 12.73
C MET A 1 7.87 5.94 13.12
N GLY A 2 7.88 6.32 14.41
CA GLY A 2 7.41 7.67 14.83
C GLY A 2 8.09 8.87 14.15
N ARG A 3 9.32 8.71 13.64
CA ARG A 3 10.04 9.74 12.85
C ARG A 3 9.54 9.93 11.41
N LEU A 4 8.64 9.07 10.94
CA LEU A 4 8.11 9.09 9.56
C LEU A 4 6.72 9.73 9.49
N TRP A 5 6.10 10.06 10.61
CA TRP A 5 4.74 10.59 10.65
C TRP A 5 4.71 12.10 10.44
N LYS A 6 3.52 12.62 10.15
CA LYS A 6 3.28 14.06 10.18
C LYS A 6 3.51 14.59 11.60
N THR A 7 4.36 15.61 11.69
CA THR A 7 4.69 16.36 12.90
C THR A 7 4.23 17.81 12.73
N GLU A 8 4.37 18.64 13.77
CA GLU A 8 4.12 20.08 13.67
C GLU A 8 5.07 20.77 12.69
N SER A 9 6.32 20.30 12.61
CA SER A 9 7.38 20.90 11.77
C SER A 9 7.41 20.40 10.33
N GLY A 10 6.62 19.38 9.99
CA GLY A 10 6.61 18.81 8.64
C GLY A 10 6.17 17.35 8.58
N PHE A 11 6.30 16.74 7.40
CA PHE A 11 5.96 15.34 7.20
C PHE A 11 7.15 14.61 6.55
N PRO A 12 8.08 14.07 7.34
CA PRO A 12 9.35 13.54 6.85
C PRO A 12 9.20 12.46 5.77
N LEU A 13 8.19 11.58 5.87
CA LEU A 13 7.94 10.60 4.81
C LEU A 13 7.51 11.26 3.50
N LEU A 14 6.70 12.33 3.58
CA LEU A 14 6.32 13.10 2.39
C LEU A 14 7.51 13.82 1.79
N ASP A 15 8.36 14.42 2.63
CA ASP A 15 9.56 15.11 2.18
C ASP A 15 10.52 14.14 1.46
N MET A 16 10.73 12.93 2.02
CA MET A 16 11.51 11.88 1.36
C MET A 16 10.95 11.47 0.00
N LEU A 17 9.63 11.46 -0.16
CA LEU A 17 9.02 11.05 -1.42
C LEU A 17 9.18 12.07 -2.53
N ARG A 18 9.38 13.36 -2.21
CA ARG A 18 9.63 14.40 -3.22
C ARG A 18 10.90 14.15 -4.02
N ASP A 19 11.88 13.50 -3.41
CA ASP A 19 13.17 13.17 -4.02
C ASP A 19 13.15 11.82 -4.76
N ILE A 20 12.01 11.10 -4.73
CA ILE A 20 11.87 9.76 -5.30
C ILE A 20 11.13 9.84 -6.64
N PRO A 21 11.62 9.15 -7.70
CA PRO A 21 10.89 9.05 -8.95
C PRO A 21 9.50 8.43 -8.76
N THR A 22 8.49 9.11 -9.28
CA THR A 22 7.12 8.61 -9.30
C THR A 22 6.93 7.56 -10.40
N LEU A 23 6.02 6.60 -10.17
CA LEU A 23 5.57 5.66 -11.19
C LEU A 23 4.62 6.35 -12.18
N ILE A 24 3.75 7.19 -11.64
CA ILE A 24 2.79 8.11 -12.27
C ILE A 24 2.57 9.25 -11.26
N PRO A 25 1.94 10.39 -11.61
CA PRO A 25 1.66 11.46 -10.66
C PRO A 25 1.07 10.93 -9.34
N ASP A 26 1.67 11.35 -8.23
CA ASP A 26 1.29 10.97 -6.86
C ASP A 26 1.41 9.48 -6.49
N ALA A 27 1.96 8.61 -7.34
CA ALA A 27 2.22 7.21 -7.00
C ALA A 27 3.71 6.89 -6.99
N TYR A 28 4.16 6.23 -5.93
CA TYR A 28 5.57 5.94 -5.71
C TYR A 28 5.79 4.44 -5.59
N ASN A 29 6.88 3.98 -6.18
CA ASN A 29 7.38 2.63 -5.97
C ASN A 29 8.04 2.54 -4.59
N GLY A 30 7.53 1.66 -3.72
CA GLY A 30 8.11 1.47 -2.39
C GLY A 30 9.55 0.94 -2.42
N ASP A 31 10.00 0.36 -3.52
CA ASP A 31 11.38 -0.12 -3.66
C ASP A 31 12.40 1.01 -3.90
N ASN A 32 11.94 2.22 -4.22
CA ASN A 32 12.79 3.40 -4.29
C ASN A 32 13.02 4.04 -2.91
N LEU A 33 12.31 3.60 -1.86
CA LEU A 33 12.57 4.04 -0.49
C LEU A 33 13.84 3.36 0.06
N PRO A 34 14.56 4.02 0.98
CA PRO A 34 15.60 3.35 1.76
C PRO A 34 15.04 2.09 2.43
N GLU A 35 15.81 1.00 2.40
CA GLU A 35 15.36 -0.30 2.92
C GLU A 35 14.90 -0.21 4.38
N SER A 36 15.62 0.56 5.20
CA SER A 36 15.25 0.80 6.59
C SER A 36 13.87 1.44 6.76
N VAL A 37 13.49 2.35 5.86
CA VAL A 37 12.16 3.00 5.84
C VAL A 37 11.12 2.00 5.37
N ARG A 38 11.35 1.32 4.24
CA ARG A 38 10.45 0.30 3.67
C ARG A 38 10.11 -0.78 4.69
N SER A 39 11.14 -1.39 5.28
CA SER A 39 10.98 -2.45 6.27
C SER A 39 10.33 -1.95 7.56
N THR A 40 10.62 -0.71 7.99
CA THR A 40 9.92 -0.08 9.11
C THR A 40 8.42 0.07 8.84
N LEU A 41 8.02 0.55 7.66
CA LEU A 41 6.61 0.75 7.29
C LEU A 41 5.84 -0.58 7.28
N ILE A 42 6.43 -1.61 6.65
CA ILE A 42 5.82 -2.94 6.56
C ILE A 42 5.73 -3.56 7.95
N TYR A 43 6.84 -3.63 8.69
CA TYR A 43 6.88 -4.21 10.03
C TYR A 43 5.87 -3.53 10.97
N PHE A 44 5.83 -2.19 10.93
CA PHE A 44 4.89 -1.43 11.73
C PHE A 44 3.44 -1.83 11.46
N GLY A 45 3.02 -1.83 10.19
CA GLY A 45 1.63 -2.17 9.88
C GLY A 45 1.29 -3.62 10.17
N ILE A 46 2.18 -4.56 9.88
CA ILE A 46 2.01 -5.98 10.25
C ILE A 46 1.88 -6.15 11.76
N SER A 47 2.67 -5.42 12.56
CA SER A 47 2.58 -5.48 14.02
C SER A 47 1.22 -5.00 14.56
N ILE A 48 0.60 -4.01 13.90
CA ILE A 48 -0.75 -3.54 14.25
C ILE A 48 -1.79 -4.61 13.90
N LEU A 49 -1.74 -5.17 12.70
CA LEU A 49 -2.69 -6.22 12.29
C LEU A 49 -2.57 -7.44 13.20
N TRP A 50 -1.35 -7.83 13.56
CA TRP A 50 -1.08 -8.95 14.47
C TRP A 50 -1.67 -8.72 15.84
N ARG A 51 -1.36 -7.58 16.48
CA ARG A 51 -1.91 -7.24 17.80
C ARG A 51 -3.43 -7.26 17.77
N ALA A 52 -4.06 -6.64 16.76
CA ALA A 52 -5.51 -6.65 16.63
C ALA A 52 -6.09 -8.07 16.38
N ASN A 53 -5.35 -8.94 15.69
CA ASN A 53 -5.76 -10.31 15.41
C ASN A 53 -5.78 -11.18 16.66
N VAL A 54 -4.84 -10.99 17.58
CA VAL A 54 -4.69 -11.81 18.80
C VAL A 54 -5.30 -11.18 20.06
N TRP A 55 -5.70 -9.91 20.00
CA TRP A 55 -6.30 -9.21 21.13
C TRP A 55 -7.62 -9.85 21.59
N PRO A 56 -7.96 -9.76 22.89
CA PRO A 56 -9.27 -10.14 23.40
C PRO A 56 -10.44 -9.50 22.61
N LYS A 57 -11.50 -10.29 22.42
CA LYS A 57 -12.63 -9.95 21.51
C LYS A 57 -13.42 -8.72 22.00
N ASP A 58 -13.43 -8.51 23.32
CA ASP A 58 -14.29 -7.53 23.98
C ASP A 58 -13.82 -6.08 23.74
N GLU A 59 -12.60 -5.87 23.25
CA GLU A 59 -11.99 -4.54 23.08
C GLU A 59 -11.83 -4.11 21.61
N ILE A 60 -11.72 -5.05 20.68
CA ILE A 60 -11.40 -4.78 19.25
C ILE A 60 -12.55 -5.16 18.31
N GLY A 61 -13.66 -5.66 18.86
CA GLY A 61 -14.82 -6.09 18.09
C GLY A 61 -14.50 -7.33 17.24
N ASN A 62 -14.97 -7.35 16.00
CA ASN A 62 -14.96 -8.54 15.14
C ASN A 62 -13.66 -8.79 14.37
N TYR A 63 -12.54 -8.13 14.72
CA TYR A 63 -11.27 -8.30 14.01
C TYR A 63 -10.43 -9.50 14.51
N ARG A 64 -10.74 -10.05 15.69
CA ARG A 64 -10.03 -11.21 16.24
C ARG A 64 -10.03 -12.38 15.25
N SER A 65 -8.88 -13.03 15.09
CA SER A 65 -8.67 -14.15 14.15
C SER A 65 -8.95 -13.81 12.67
N SER A 66 -8.96 -12.52 12.30
CA SER A 66 -9.20 -12.07 10.93
C SER A 66 -8.11 -12.48 9.93
N LEU A 67 -6.89 -12.80 10.38
CA LEU A 67 -5.82 -13.30 9.51
C LEU A 67 -6.09 -14.73 9.02
N GLY A 68 -6.84 -15.53 9.77
CA GLY A 68 -7.15 -16.92 9.44
C GLY A 68 -5.89 -17.75 9.17
N VAL A 69 -5.84 -18.44 8.02
CA VAL A 69 -4.73 -19.32 7.63
C VAL A 69 -3.37 -18.60 7.52
N TYR A 70 -3.36 -17.27 7.40
CA TYR A 70 -2.14 -16.48 7.29
C TYR A 70 -1.53 -16.09 8.64
N GLN A 71 -2.18 -16.44 9.75
CA GLN A 71 -1.74 -16.07 11.10
C GLN A 71 -0.30 -16.49 11.36
N LYS A 72 0.05 -17.75 11.06
CA LYS A 72 1.41 -18.25 11.30
C LYS A 72 2.48 -17.49 10.50
N ASN A 73 2.20 -17.13 9.25
CA ASN A 73 3.13 -16.35 8.43
C ASN A 73 3.39 -14.95 9.01
N PHE A 74 2.38 -14.34 9.63
CA PHE A 74 2.52 -13.03 10.27
C PHE A 74 3.33 -13.13 11.56
N GLU A 75 3.09 -14.17 12.35
CA GLU A 75 3.86 -14.48 13.56
C GLU A 75 5.34 -14.67 13.22
N ASP A 76 5.64 -15.55 12.26
CA ASP A 76 7.01 -15.90 11.87
C ASP A 76 7.76 -14.68 11.33
N PHE A 77 7.08 -13.82 10.55
CA PHE A 77 7.66 -12.56 10.10
C PHE A 77 8.00 -11.60 11.25
N LEU A 78 7.11 -11.45 12.22
CA LEU A 78 7.33 -10.57 13.37
C LEU A 78 8.43 -11.09 14.31
N LEU A 79 8.63 -12.40 14.37
CA LEU A 79 9.70 -13.05 15.12
C LEU A 79 11.03 -13.12 14.33
N GLY A 80 11.05 -12.67 13.08
CA GLY A 80 12.24 -12.73 12.22
C GLY A 80 12.61 -14.13 11.73
N VAL A 81 11.67 -15.08 11.78
CA VAL A 81 11.86 -16.49 11.40
C VAL A 81 11.73 -16.70 9.88
N ASP A 82 10.77 -16.05 9.22
CA ASP A 82 10.56 -16.15 7.77
C ASP A 82 10.12 -14.80 7.17
N ASN A 83 10.25 -14.69 5.85
CA ASN A 83 9.77 -13.54 5.10
C ASN A 83 8.24 -13.60 4.91
N LEU A 84 7.64 -12.41 4.82
CA LEU A 84 6.21 -12.27 4.58
C LEU A 84 5.85 -12.70 3.14
N LYS A 85 4.92 -13.65 3.02
CA LYS A 85 4.50 -14.24 1.72
C LYS A 85 3.07 -13.85 1.39
N ASN A 86 2.79 -13.64 0.10
CA ASN A 86 1.44 -13.32 -0.39
C ASN A 86 0.80 -12.08 0.24
N VAL A 87 1.62 -11.09 0.61
CA VAL A 87 1.16 -9.81 1.13
C VAL A 87 1.63 -8.69 0.22
N LYS A 88 0.69 -7.79 -0.09
CA LYS A 88 0.92 -6.56 -0.85
C LYS A 88 0.43 -5.39 -0.04
N VAL A 89 1.21 -4.32 -0.02
CA VAL A 89 0.98 -3.18 0.85
C VAL A 89 0.78 -1.92 0.01
N ILE A 90 -0.29 -1.19 0.30
CA ILE A 90 -0.51 0.16 -0.21
C ILE A 90 -0.58 1.10 0.97
N ILE A 91 0.11 2.22 0.89
CA ILE A 91 0.05 3.30 1.89
C ILE A 91 -0.44 4.56 1.20
N GLU A 92 -1.59 5.08 1.63
CA GLU A 92 -2.03 6.42 1.24
C GLU A 92 -1.51 7.44 2.25
N ILE A 93 -1.00 8.54 1.74
CA ILE A 93 -0.33 9.60 2.49
C ILE A 93 -1.20 10.84 2.43
N ASN A 94 -1.61 11.31 3.60
CA ASN A 94 -2.45 12.47 3.80
C ASN A 94 -3.69 12.50 2.89
N PRO A 95 -4.52 11.44 2.86
CA PRO A 95 -5.68 11.36 1.95
C PRO A 95 -6.66 12.52 2.20
N SER A 96 -6.78 13.41 1.21
CA SER A 96 -7.52 14.68 1.28
C SER A 96 -9.04 14.56 1.17
N GLY A 97 -9.56 13.39 0.77
CA GLY A 97 -11.01 13.13 0.63
C GLY A 97 -11.75 12.86 1.94
N GLN A 98 -11.06 12.85 3.08
CA GLN A 98 -11.71 12.78 4.38
C GLN A 98 -11.76 14.19 4.98
N ASN A 99 -12.95 14.82 4.99
CA ASN A 99 -13.33 15.93 5.89
C ASN A 99 -13.22 15.51 7.38
N ARG A 100 -12.08 14.92 7.78
CA ARG A 100 -11.88 14.25 9.06
C ARG A 100 -10.61 14.75 9.71
N VAL A 101 -10.75 15.94 10.27
CA VAL A 101 -10.10 16.28 11.55
C VAL A 101 -10.37 15.19 12.62
N HIS A 102 -11.37 14.32 12.43
CA HIS A 102 -11.90 13.38 13.42
C HIS A 102 -11.34 11.94 13.43
N LYS A 103 -10.36 11.56 12.61
CA LYS A 103 -9.80 10.19 12.70
C LYS A 103 -8.29 10.21 12.74
N LEU A 104 -7.71 10.61 13.88
CA LEU A 104 -6.28 10.45 14.15
C LEU A 104 -5.84 8.98 14.03
N ILE A 105 -6.70 8.05 14.45
CA ILE A 105 -6.45 6.62 14.46
C ILE A 105 -7.76 5.89 14.10
N SER A 106 -7.68 4.78 13.38
CA SER A 106 -8.78 3.81 13.29
C SER A 106 -8.28 2.40 13.57
N LEU A 107 -9.13 1.59 14.19
CA LEU A 107 -8.86 0.19 14.43
C LEU A 107 -8.79 -0.58 13.10
N PRO A 108 -7.96 -1.65 13.03
CA PRO A 108 -7.94 -2.54 11.88
C PRO A 108 -9.31 -3.08 11.52
N ARG A 109 -9.58 -3.08 10.22
CA ARG A 109 -10.78 -3.66 9.62
C ARG A 109 -10.37 -4.66 8.55
N VAL A 110 -11.21 -5.65 8.33
CA VAL A 110 -11.00 -6.68 7.30
C VAL A 110 -12.23 -6.73 6.39
N ARG A 111 -11.98 -6.87 5.09
CA ARG A 111 -13.01 -7.21 4.10
C ARG A 111 -12.52 -8.33 3.21
N LYS A 112 -13.41 -9.27 2.88
CA LYS A 112 -13.13 -10.32 1.89
C LYS A 112 -13.31 -9.72 0.49
N ILE A 113 -12.34 -9.97 -0.39
CA ILE A 113 -12.38 -9.53 -1.79
C ILE A 113 -12.02 -10.73 -2.66
N LYS A 114 -13.03 -11.39 -3.25
CA LYS A 114 -12.85 -12.65 -4.00
C LYS A 114 -11.98 -13.65 -3.20
N ASN A 115 -10.84 -14.05 -3.76
CA ASN A 115 -9.88 -15.00 -3.16
C ASN A 115 -8.86 -14.34 -2.21
N SER A 116 -9.06 -13.07 -1.84
CA SER A 116 -8.14 -12.26 -1.05
C SER A 116 -8.82 -11.68 0.20
N ARG A 117 -8.01 -11.30 1.19
CA ARG A 117 -8.46 -10.49 2.32
C ARG A 117 -7.77 -9.14 2.25
N GLN A 118 -8.54 -8.07 2.33
CA GLN A 118 -7.98 -6.74 2.50
C GLN A 118 -8.15 -6.32 3.95
N HIS A 119 -7.04 -6.01 4.59
CA HIS A 119 -6.99 -5.42 5.91
C HIS A 119 -6.60 -3.96 5.77
N ASP A 120 -7.25 -3.06 6.49
CA ASP A 120 -6.88 -1.66 6.47
C ASP A 120 -7.06 -0.97 7.81
N PHE A 121 -6.25 0.04 8.05
CA PHE A 121 -6.34 0.93 9.19
C PHE A 121 -5.72 2.27 8.84
N PHE A 122 -6.03 3.26 9.66
CA PHE A 122 -5.52 4.62 9.52
C PHE A 122 -4.80 5.04 10.78
N ILE A 123 -3.66 5.69 10.65
CA ILE A 123 -2.95 6.31 11.76
C ILE A 123 -2.17 7.53 11.27
N LEU A 124 -2.43 8.68 11.90
CA LEU A 124 -1.63 9.90 11.80
C LEU A 124 -1.27 10.31 10.35
N GLY A 125 -2.29 10.37 9.49
CA GLY A 125 -2.12 10.78 8.09
C GLY A 125 -1.68 9.65 7.15
N LEU A 126 -1.58 8.41 7.63
CA LEU A 126 -1.27 7.23 6.82
C LEU A 126 -2.43 6.24 6.83
N HIS A 127 -2.93 5.88 5.65
CA HIS A 127 -3.88 4.77 5.50
C HIS A 127 -3.14 3.56 4.95
N PHE A 128 -3.03 2.52 5.76
CA PHE A 128 -2.44 1.26 5.35
C PHE A 128 -3.49 0.33 4.79
N TYR A 129 -3.19 -0.28 3.65
CA TYR A 129 -3.96 -1.37 3.06
C TYR A 129 -3.04 -2.57 2.84
N PHE A 130 -3.45 -3.71 3.39
CA PHE A 130 -2.77 -4.98 3.24
C PHE A 130 -3.68 -5.92 2.46
N ILE A 131 -3.25 -6.34 1.28
CA ILE A 131 -3.94 -7.35 0.47
C ILE A 131 -3.21 -8.67 0.69
N ILE A 132 -3.91 -9.63 1.32
CA ILE A 132 -3.36 -10.92 1.75
C ILE A 132 -4.01 -12.06 0.96
N GLY A 133 -3.18 -12.97 0.46
CA GLY A 133 -3.63 -14.23 -0.11
C GLY A 133 -3.81 -14.19 -1.63
N GLY A 134 -4.92 -14.78 -2.09
CA GLY A 134 -5.25 -14.85 -3.50
C GLY A 134 -5.37 -13.47 -4.14
N THR A 135 -5.45 -13.43 -5.46
CA THR A 135 -5.16 -12.20 -6.18
C THR A 135 -6.37 -11.67 -6.91
N ASN A 136 -6.80 -10.47 -6.54
CA ASN A 136 -7.65 -9.66 -7.41
C ASN A 136 -6.76 -9.12 -8.55
N GLU A 137 -7.17 -9.35 -9.80
CA GLU A 137 -6.43 -9.02 -11.03
C GLU A 137 -5.94 -7.58 -11.06
N ILE A 138 -6.74 -6.63 -10.58
CA ILE A 138 -6.41 -5.20 -10.59
C ILE A 138 -5.16 -4.93 -9.74
N TYR A 139 -5.17 -5.38 -8.48
CA TYR A 139 -3.99 -5.27 -7.61
C TYR A 139 -2.83 -6.10 -8.15
N ASN A 140 -3.12 -7.27 -8.72
CA ASN A 140 -2.07 -8.11 -9.28
C ASN A 140 -1.29 -7.43 -10.38
N ASN A 141 -1.99 -6.84 -11.34
CA ASN A 141 -1.37 -6.17 -12.46
C ASN A 141 -0.60 -4.94 -11.97
N CYS A 142 -1.19 -4.14 -11.09
CA CYS A 142 -0.50 -2.97 -10.51
C CYS A 142 0.84 -3.34 -9.87
N PHE A 143 0.84 -4.30 -8.94
CA PHE A 143 2.06 -4.73 -8.25
C PHE A 143 3.04 -5.44 -9.18
N LYS A 144 2.58 -6.24 -10.15
CA LYS A 144 3.43 -6.83 -11.20
C LYS A 144 4.14 -5.76 -12.03
N HIS A 145 3.43 -4.70 -12.43
CA HIS A 145 3.99 -3.63 -13.26
C HIS A 145 5.00 -2.75 -12.51
N SER A 146 4.79 -2.56 -11.21
CA SER A 146 5.77 -1.85 -10.37
C SER A 146 6.97 -2.69 -9.96
N ASN A 147 6.89 -4.01 -10.09
CA ASN A 147 7.85 -4.96 -9.53
C ASN A 147 8.11 -4.79 -8.02
N SER A 148 7.14 -4.25 -7.26
CA SER A 148 7.25 -4.07 -5.82
C SER A 148 6.12 -4.76 -5.06
N LYS A 149 6.31 -4.94 -3.75
CA LYS A 149 5.28 -5.36 -2.79
C LYS A 149 4.71 -4.18 -2.00
N LEU A 150 5.32 -3.00 -2.10
CA LEU A 150 4.89 -1.77 -1.43
C LEU A 150 4.67 -0.67 -2.45
N MET A 151 3.51 -0.01 -2.35
CA MET A 151 3.21 1.20 -3.10
C MET A 151 2.78 2.31 -2.16
N LEU A 152 3.13 3.54 -2.50
CA LEU A 152 2.69 4.72 -1.77
C LEU A 152 1.93 5.66 -2.70
N PHE A 153 0.84 6.25 -2.23
CA PHE A 153 0.01 7.18 -2.98
C PHE A 153 -0.20 8.47 -2.19
N PHE A 154 -0.09 9.61 -2.84
CA PHE A 154 -0.28 10.95 -2.25
C PHE A 154 -1.67 11.55 -2.55
N THR A 155 -2.60 10.77 -3.10
CA THR A 155 -3.86 11.26 -3.66
C THR A 155 -5.10 10.56 -3.09
N ASP A 156 -6.27 11.19 -3.22
CA ASP A 156 -7.56 10.67 -2.74
C ASP A 156 -7.95 9.36 -3.45
N SER A 157 -8.69 8.53 -2.71
CA SER A 157 -9.22 7.21 -3.05
C SER A 157 -9.85 7.05 -4.46
N LYS A 158 -10.45 8.10 -5.03
CA LYS A 158 -10.98 8.07 -6.43
C LYS A 158 -9.85 8.08 -7.46
N ASN A 159 -8.79 8.83 -7.20
CA ASN A 159 -7.61 8.87 -8.05
C ASN A 159 -6.75 7.63 -7.86
N LYS A 160 -6.89 6.87 -6.76
CA LYS A 160 -6.16 5.60 -6.58
C LYS A 160 -6.50 4.55 -7.63
N LEU A 161 -7.78 4.32 -7.92
CA LEU A 161 -8.17 3.32 -8.92
C LEU A 161 -7.77 3.77 -10.33
N LEU A 162 -7.86 5.08 -10.61
CA LEU A 162 -7.37 5.68 -11.84
C LEU A 162 -5.85 5.57 -11.93
N ALA A 163 -5.12 5.88 -10.87
CA ALA A 163 -3.68 5.73 -10.76
C ALA A 163 -3.23 4.27 -10.96
N ILE A 164 -3.94 3.33 -10.33
CA ILE A 164 -3.72 1.89 -10.57
C ILE A 164 -3.99 1.53 -12.03
N ALA A 165 -5.07 2.04 -12.62
CA ALA A 165 -5.40 1.82 -14.03
C ALA A 165 -4.35 2.44 -14.97
N ASP A 166 -3.86 3.64 -14.68
CA ASP A 166 -2.83 4.36 -15.43
C ASP A 166 -1.48 3.65 -15.35
N ILE A 167 -1.10 3.11 -14.19
CA ILE A 167 0.11 2.27 -14.06
C ILE A 167 0.00 1.04 -14.97
N ILE A 168 -1.20 0.44 -15.06
CA ILE A 168 -1.45 -0.69 -15.94
C ILE A 168 -1.37 -0.24 -17.41
N GLN A 169 -2.04 0.85 -17.78
CA GLN A 169 -2.15 1.29 -19.17
C GLN A 169 -0.84 1.87 -19.73
N ASN A 170 -0.13 2.72 -18.98
CA ASN A 170 1.08 3.42 -19.44
C ASN A 170 2.32 2.53 -19.58
N ARG A 171 2.28 1.27 -19.14
CA ARG A 171 3.37 0.29 -19.31
C ARG A 171 2.97 -0.96 -20.12
N VAL A 172 1.74 -1.03 -20.61
CA VAL A 172 1.38 -2.01 -21.65
C VAL A 172 2.04 -1.54 -22.94
N ILE A 173 3.10 -2.22 -23.35
CA ILE A 173 3.64 -2.07 -24.71
C ILE A 173 2.55 -2.59 -25.66
N PRO A 174 1.92 -1.75 -26.49
CA PRO A 174 0.90 -2.24 -27.43
C PRO A 174 1.55 -3.26 -28.37
N ARG A 175 0.97 -4.46 -28.42
CA ARG A 175 1.39 -5.55 -29.33
C ARG A 175 0.39 -5.71 -30.47
N GLY A 176 0.89 -6.01 -31.66
CA GLY A 176 0.06 -6.28 -32.84
C GLY A 176 -0.61 -5.03 -33.41
N ASN A 177 -1.82 -5.18 -33.96
CA ASN A 177 -2.53 -4.13 -34.70
C ASN A 177 -2.84 -2.86 -33.88
N LEU A 178 -2.86 -2.96 -32.54
CA LEU A 178 -3.05 -1.82 -31.62
C LEU A 178 -1.85 -0.85 -31.60
N ARG A 179 -0.71 -1.22 -32.20
CA ARG A 179 0.44 -0.32 -32.36
C ARG A 179 0.20 0.74 -33.45
N LYS A 180 -0.76 0.53 -34.35
CA LYS A 180 -1.07 1.45 -35.46
C LYS A 180 -1.84 2.69 -34.99
N ASP A 181 -2.56 2.57 -33.87
CA ASP A 181 -3.44 3.63 -33.35
C ASP A 181 -2.74 4.56 -32.35
N TYR A 182 -1.51 4.24 -31.94
CA TYR A 182 -0.69 5.06 -31.05
C TYR A 182 0.68 5.34 -31.69
N PRO A 183 0.79 6.36 -32.56
CA PRO A 183 2.07 6.78 -33.09
C PRO A 183 2.97 7.29 -31.96
N HIS A 184 4.22 6.83 -31.96
CA HIS A 184 5.26 7.15 -30.98
C HIS A 184 5.30 8.65 -30.63
N ILE A 185 5.03 9.00 -29.37
CA ILE A 185 5.56 10.25 -28.79
C ILE A 185 7.06 10.03 -28.70
N SER A 186 7.77 10.59 -29.66
CA SER A 186 9.22 10.60 -29.71
C SER A 186 9.77 11.30 -28.48
N SER A 187 10.64 10.60 -27.77
CA SER A 187 11.53 11.15 -26.77
C SER A 187 12.29 12.35 -27.34
N GLN A 188 11.98 13.56 -26.86
CA GLN A 188 12.89 14.69 -27.02
C GLN A 188 14.05 14.51 -26.05
N LYS A 189 15.16 13.97 -26.58
CA LYS A 189 16.50 14.29 -26.11
C LYS A 189 16.80 15.73 -26.54
N LYS A 190 16.92 16.63 -25.58
CA LYS A 190 18.06 17.56 -25.43
C LYS A 190 17.93 18.31 -24.12
#